data_AF-A0A2S7T1C8-F1
#
_entry.id   AF-A0A2S7T1C8-F1
#
_cell.length_a   1.000
_cell.length_b   1.000
_cell.length_c   1.000
_cell.angle_alpha   90.00
_cell.angle_beta   90.00
_cell.angle_gamma   90.00
#
_symmetry.space_group_name_H-M   'P 1'
#
loop_
_entity.id
_entity.type
_entity.pdbx_description
1 polymer ?
#
loop_
_entity_poly.entity_id
_entity_poly.type
_entity_poly.pdbx_seq_one_letter_code
_entity_poly.pdbx_strand_id
1 'polypeptide(L)'
;MERVFLAFNKIDALSELQLSQLKEYILNTLKKYDVVKYLPTEPAYISSEKSFDNRISNNATADTVGELENVVWTYLLSQNKTGLHRLIDSCSKSLQLFEKFRNILNARVLNAEKRLQTETEIQYVKKELDSFIEIVYAHRNKIYQAADQHVQNSFNNIIKYLENSLRETPIGNKLPENKNIATWLENNAQKTISEIYTYQQQEISKLQMEINQWVNEKLKQIGLKIDVSNSKMSLQEGQITATQLLQYFENNTSPYRGVMENVFYGVGIVIVSFFSAIEELFTSNKKLRNKQIASIVARSSDGYKNIETNFLLNFHHHLNTITEDIKIKSLDRTDVYLGELSSQLEKFETPISNIEKLNYERFLAEIGQIELKIGSNLNHLKAYTYGID
;
A
#
# COMPACT_ATOMS: atom_id res chain seq x y z
N MET A 1 49.44 -28.33 6.96
CA MET A 1 50.67 -29.09 6.66
C MET A 1 51.14 -29.77 7.93
N GLU A 2 51.32 -31.08 7.87
CA GLU A 2 51.96 -31.86 8.93
C GLU A 2 53.42 -31.41 9.07
N ARG A 3 53.93 -31.40 10.30
CA ARG A 3 55.31 -30.99 10.60
C ARG A 3 55.97 -32.11 11.37
N VAL A 4 57.21 -32.40 11.02
CA VAL A 4 58.00 -33.49 11.59
C VAL A 4 59.05 -32.89 12.50
N PHE A 5 59.10 -33.35 13.75
CA PHE A 5 60.22 -33.08 14.65
C PHE A 5 61.24 -34.19 14.48
N LEU A 6 62.51 -33.83 14.29
CA LEU A 6 63.61 -34.79 14.21
C LEU A 6 64.30 -34.87 15.56
N ALA A 7 64.42 -36.08 16.11
CA ALA A 7 65.14 -36.35 17.34
C ALA A 7 66.13 -37.49 17.13
N PHE A 8 67.39 -37.26 17.45
CA PHE A 8 68.47 -38.25 17.41
C PHE A 8 68.74 -38.73 18.83
N ASN A 9 68.41 -39.99 19.09
CA ASN A 9 68.57 -40.61 20.40
C ASN A 9 69.96 -41.26 20.57
N LYS A 10 70.31 -41.60 21.81
CA LYS A 10 71.55 -42.29 22.22
C LYS A 10 72.81 -41.43 22.10
N ILE A 11 72.70 -40.12 22.33
CA ILE A 11 73.88 -39.25 22.30
C ILE A 11 74.87 -39.53 23.43
N ASP A 12 74.43 -40.22 24.47
CA ASP A 12 75.25 -40.68 25.59
C ASP A 12 76.33 -41.70 25.19
N ALA A 13 76.15 -42.40 24.07
CA ALA A 13 77.15 -43.28 23.49
C ALA A 13 78.25 -42.54 22.70
N LEU A 14 78.13 -41.22 22.54
CA LEU A 14 79.05 -40.39 21.77
C LEU A 14 79.87 -39.47 22.69
N SER A 15 81.14 -39.30 22.36
CA SER A 15 81.93 -38.19 22.91
C SER A 15 81.47 -36.84 22.36
N GLU A 16 81.81 -35.73 23.04
CA GLU A 16 81.44 -34.37 22.59
C GLU A 16 81.93 -34.05 21.17
N LEU A 17 83.13 -34.53 20.80
CA LEU A 17 83.68 -34.37 19.46
C LEU A 17 82.85 -35.12 18.42
N GLN A 18 82.48 -36.38 18.70
CA GLN A 18 81.65 -37.19 17.82
C GLN A 18 80.23 -36.63 17.69
N LEU A 19 79.66 -36.10 18.78
CA LEU A 19 78.36 -35.45 18.76
C LEU A 19 78.39 -34.17 17.90
N SER A 20 79.46 -33.39 18.00
CA SER A 20 79.64 -32.18 17.18
C SER A 20 79.77 -32.51 15.68
N GLN A 21 80.54 -33.53 15.34
CA GLN A 21 80.65 -34.05 13.97
C GLN A 21 79.31 -34.57 13.43
N LEU A 22 78.56 -35.28 14.26
CA LEU A 22 77.22 -35.77 13.90
C LEU A 22 76.24 -34.63 13.65
N LYS A 23 76.23 -33.61 14.52
CA LYS A 23 75.41 -32.40 14.36
C LYS A 23 75.68 -31.70 13.03
N GLU A 24 76.96 -31.51 12.70
CA GLU A 24 77.38 -30.88 11.45
C GLU A 24 76.99 -31.72 10.23
N TYR A 25 77.23 -33.04 10.28
CA TYR A 25 76.86 -33.96 9.20
C TYR A 25 75.35 -33.96 8.92
N ILE A 26 74.54 -34.04 9.97
CA ILE A 26 73.07 -34.02 9.85
C ILE A 26 72.61 -32.68 9.28
N LEU A 27 73.10 -31.56 9.79
CA LEU A 27 72.70 -30.24 9.31
C LEU A 27 73.06 -30.05 7.83
N ASN A 28 74.27 -30.44 7.42
CA ASN A 28 74.71 -30.39 6.01
C ASN A 28 73.86 -31.30 5.12
N THR A 29 73.49 -32.49 5.62
CA THR A 29 72.62 -33.42 4.91
C THR A 29 71.21 -32.86 4.74
N LEU A 30 70.61 -32.30 5.80
CA LEU A 30 69.29 -31.69 5.75
C LEU A 30 69.26 -30.46 4.83
N LYS A 31 70.32 -29.66 4.80
CA LYS A 31 70.49 -28.56 3.85
C LYS A 31 70.60 -29.05 2.41
N LYS A 32 71.40 -30.11 2.17
CA LYS A 32 71.58 -30.72 0.85
C LYS A 32 70.25 -31.18 0.24
N TYR A 33 69.34 -31.71 1.05
CA TYR A 33 68.02 -32.17 0.62
C TYR A 33 66.90 -31.12 0.79
N ASP A 34 67.23 -29.87 1.16
CA ASP A 34 66.27 -28.78 1.35
C ASP A 34 65.12 -29.10 2.34
N VAL A 35 65.44 -29.90 3.37
CA VAL A 35 64.47 -30.34 4.39
C VAL A 35 64.34 -29.33 5.53
N VAL A 36 65.38 -28.52 5.77
CA VAL A 36 65.48 -27.59 6.92
C VAL A 36 64.27 -26.65 7.01
N LYS A 37 63.82 -26.08 5.89
CA LYS A 37 62.68 -25.15 5.84
C LYS A 37 61.33 -25.78 6.23
N TYR A 38 61.26 -27.11 6.22
CA TYR A 38 60.05 -27.85 6.58
C TYR A 38 60.02 -28.24 8.06
N LEU A 39 61.15 -28.18 8.77
CA LEU A 39 61.23 -28.50 10.17
C LEU A 39 60.71 -27.34 11.04
N PRO A 40 59.95 -27.63 12.11
CA PRO A 40 59.48 -26.59 13.04
C PRO A 40 60.62 -26.01 13.87
N THR A 41 61.67 -26.80 14.13
CA THR A 41 62.89 -26.44 14.87
C THR A 41 64.08 -27.23 14.34
N GLU A 42 65.28 -26.90 14.78
CA GLU A 42 66.47 -27.73 14.54
C GLU A 42 66.29 -29.14 15.13
N PRO A 43 67.00 -30.16 14.59
CA PRO A 43 66.96 -31.51 15.14
C PRO A 43 67.39 -31.53 16.61
N ALA A 44 66.62 -32.21 17.44
CA ALA A 44 66.96 -32.45 18.83
C ALA A 44 67.94 -33.62 18.96
N TYR A 45 68.81 -33.54 19.95
CA TYR A 45 69.83 -34.53 20.25
C TYR A 45 69.61 -34.96 21.69
N ILE A 46 69.14 -36.18 21.90
CA ILE A 46 68.62 -36.64 23.19
C ILE A 46 69.27 -37.94 23.66
N SER A 47 69.29 -38.13 24.97
CA SER A 47 69.59 -39.41 25.61
C SER A 47 68.38 -39.84 26.44
N SER A 48 67.51 -40.66 25.86
CA SER A 48 66.31 -41.11 26.57
C SER A 48 66.63 -41.93 27.82
N GLU A 49 67.71 -42.72 27.80
CA GLU A 49 68.15 -43.54 28.94
C GLU A 49 68.60 -42.67 30.11
N LYS A 50 69.53 -41.72 29.89
CA LYS A 50 69.95 -40.78 30.94
C LYS A 50 68.80 -39.91 31.44
N SER A 51 67.93 -39.43 30.55
CA SER A 51 66.75 -38.66 30.93
C SER A 51 65.78 -39.48 31.79
N PHE A 52 65.58 -40.75 31.49
CA PHE A 52 64.73 -41.65 32.26
C PHE A 52 65.32 -41.92 33.65
N ASP A 53 66.62 -42.25 33.73
CA ASP A 53 67.32 -42.50 34.99
C ASP A 53 67.33 -41.27 35.90
N ASN A 54 67.53 -40.07 35.33
CA ASN A 54 67.46 -38.80 36.05
C ASN A 54 66.07 -38.55 36.64
N ARG A 55 65.01 -38.78 35.86
CA ARG A 55 63.61 -38.58 36.29
C ARG A 55 63.19 -39.58 37.36
N ILE A 56 63.60 -40.86 37.26
CA ILE A 56 63.33 -41.88 38.27
C ILE A 56 64.05 -41.60 39.59
N SER A 57 65.27 -41.07 39.50
CA SER A 57 66.10 -40.77 40.68
C SER A 57 65.67 -39.48 41.40
N ASN A 58 64.60 -38.79 40.93
CA ASN A 58 64.17 -37.47 41.40
C ASN A 58 65.29 -36.41 41.38
N ASN A 59 66.28 -36.56 40.51
CA ASN A 59 67.29 -35.53 40.31
C ASN A 59 66.67 -34.40 39.48
N ALA A 60 66.41 -33.24 40.11
CA ALA A 60 65.81 -32.06 39.48
C ALA A 60 66.76 -31.31 38.53
N THR A 61 67.62 -32.04 37.83
CA THR A 61 68.56 -31.49 36.83
C THR A 61 67.93 -31.55 35.45
N ALA A 62 68.12 -30.49 34.66
CA ALA A 62 67.66 -30.40 33.28
C ALA A 62 68.09 -31.63 32.47
N ASP A 63 67.15 -32.20 31.72
CA ASP A 63 67.37 -33.41 30.92
C ASP A 63 67.02 -33.15 29.45
N THR A 64 67.71 -33.85 28.54
CA THR A 64 67.63 -33.60 27.09
C THR A 64 66.27 -33.93 26.47
N VAL A 65 65.50 -34.85 27.07
CA VAL A 65 64.12 -35.12 26.66
C VAL A 65 63.19 -33.99 27.12
N GLY A 66 63.42 -33.42 28.31
CA GLY A 66 62.72 -32.23 28.79
C GLY A 66 62.91 -31.02 27.87
N GLU A 67 64.11 -30.82 27.33
CA GLU A 67 64.36 -29.78 26.32
C GLU A 67 63.54 -30.00 25.04
N LEU A 68 63.47 -31.25 24.55
CA LEU A 68 62.63 -31.60 23.40
C LEU A 68 61.13 -31.39 23.70
N GLU A 69 60.66 -31.80 24.87
CA GLU A 69 59.27 -31.57 25.32
C GLU A 69 58.93 -30.08 25.33
N ASN A 70 59.82 -29.24 25.89
CA ASN A 70 59.66 -27.78 25.90
C ASN A 70 59.61 -27.18 24.50
N VAL A 71 60.47 -27.64 23.59
CA VAL A 71 60.45 -27.21 22.18
C VAL A 71 59.14 -27.58 21.49
N VAL A 72 58.66 -28.81 21.69
CA VAL A 72 57.39 -29.28 21.12
C VAL A 72 56.22 -28.47 21.70
N TRP A 73 56.18 -28.25 23.02
CA TRP A 73 55.14 -27.44 23.67
C TRP A 73 55.15 -26.00 23.20
N THR A 74 56.31 -25.36 23.15
CA THR A 74 56.48 -23.99 22.63
C THR A 74 55.97 -23.87 21.20
N TYR A 75 56.27 -24.86 20.35
CA TYR A 75 55.73 -24.89 18.99
C TYR A 75 54.20 -25.07 18.97
N LEU A 76 53.65 -25.99 19.76
CA LEU A 76 52.21 -26.24 19.80
C LEU A 76 51.43 -25.03 20.33
N LEU A 77 51.97 -24.32 21.32
CA LEU A 77 51.39 -23.10 21.89
C LEU A 77 51.49 -21.93 20.91
N SER A 78 52.69 -21.61 20.40
CA SER A 78 52.90 -20.48 19.47
C SER A 78 52.13 -20.61 18.16
N GLN A 79 51.76 -21.82 17.76
CA GLN A 79 50.98 -22.08 16.55
C GLN A 79 49.49 -22.29 16.83
N ASN A 80 49.02 -22.12 18.07
CA ASN A 80 47.63 -22.36 18.48
C ASN A 80 47.13 -23.76 18.10
N LYS A 81 48.01 -24.77 18.17
CA LYS A 81 47.73 -26.15 17.73
C LYS A 81 47.30 -27.09 18.85
N THR A 82 47.24 -26.60 20.09
CA THR A 82 46.75 -27.39 21.23
C THR A 82 45.26 -27.69 21.10
N GLY A 83 44.79 -28.75 21.79
CA GLY A 83 43.36 -29.10 21.81
C GLY A 83 42.48 -27.94 22.31
N LEU A 84 43.00 -27.15 23.25
CA LEU A 84 42.32 -25.98 23.82
C LEU A 84 42.05 -24.88 22.78
N HIS A 85 43.04 -24.53 21.97
CA HIS A 85 42.87 -23.56 20.88
C HIS A 85 41.87 -24.04 19.83
N ARG A 86 41.85 -25.34 19.51
CA ARG A 86 40.85 -25.93 18.60
C ARG A 86 39.43 -25.84 19.17
N LEU A 87 39.27 -26.07 20.48
CA LEU A 87 37.99 -25.92 21.15
C LEU A 87 37.51 -24.46 21.15
N ILE A 88 38.40 -23.50 21.41
CA ILE A 88 38.09 -22.07 21.35
C ILE A 88 37.64 -21.67 19.93
N ASP A 89 38.34 -22.14 18.89
CA ASP A 89 37.96 -21.88 17.50
C ASP A 89 36.60 -22.50 17.14
N SER A 90 36.38 -23.76 17.54
CA SER A 90 35.08 -24.44 17.31
C SER A 90 33.92 -23.72 18.02
N CYS A 91 34.10 -23.32 19.27
CA CYS A 91 33.09 -22.54 20.01
C CYS A 91 32.81 -21.19 19.34
N SER A 92 33.85 -20.50 18.87
CA SER A 92 33.70 -19.22 18.16
C SER A 92 32.93 -19.39 16.84
N LYS A 93 33.21 -20.45 16.08
CA LYS A 93 32.48 -20.80 14.85
C LYS A 93 31.02 -21.13 15.12
N SER A 94 30.73 -21.86 16.20
CA SER A 94 29.34 -22.16 16.60
C SER A 94 28.55 -20.88 16.93
N LEU A 95 29.17 -19.93 17.66
CA LEU A 95 28.53 -18.64 17.95
C LEU A 95 28.22 -17.84 16.67
N GLN A 96 29.16 -17.78 15.72
CA GLN A 96 28.93 -17.13 14.42
C GLN A 96 27.80 -17.80 13.62
N LEU A 97 27.69 -19.13 13.70
CA LEU A 97 26.63 -19.87 13.04
C LEU A 97 25.26 -19.56 13.67
N PHE A 98 25.18 -19.46 15.00
CA PHE A 98 23.95 -19.07 15.69
C PHE A 98 23.50 -17.66 15.33
N GLU A 99 24.42 -16.70 15.23
CA GLU A 99 24.13 -15.35 14.76
C GLU A 99 23.54 -15.35 13.33
N LYS A 100 24.11 -16.15 12.43
CA LYS A 100 23.57 -16.31 11.07
C LYS A 100 22.16 -16.90 11.08
N PHE A 101 21.91 -17.94 11.88
CA PHE A 101 20.58 -18.53 12.01
C PHE A 101 19.56 -17.53 12.56
N ARG A 102 19.94 -16.75 13.57
CA ARG A 102 19.10 -15.68 14.13
C ARG A 102 18.72 -14.66 13.07
N ASN A 103 19.68 -14.20 12.27
CA ASN A 103 19.43 -13.23 11.21
C ASN A 103 18.47 -13.76 10.14
N ILE A 104 18.64 -15.02 9.72
CA ILE A 104 17.75 -15.67 8.75
C ILE A 104 16.33 -15.79 9.30
N LEU A 105 16.17 -16.27 10.54
CA LEU A 105 14.86 -16.45 11.17
C LEU A 105 14.16 -15.12 11.41
N ASN A 106 14.87 -14.10 11.88
CA ASN A 106 14.31 -12.77 12.07
C ASN A 106 13.86 -12.16 10.74
N ALA A 107 14.67 -12.30 9.68
CA ALA A 107 14.29 -11.84 8.34
C ALA A 107 13.02 -12.55 7.84
N ARG A 108 12.91 -13.87 8.07
CA ARG A 108 11.75 -14.68 7.71
C ARG A 108 10.48 -14.25 8.47
N VAL A 109 10.57 -14.05 9.78
CA VAL A 109 9.46 -13.58 10.62
C VAL A 109 9.00 -12.18 10.18
N LEU A 110 9.94 -11.26 9.97
CA LEU A 110 9.64 -9.89 9.53
C LEU A 110 9.01 -9.86 8.12
N ASN A 111 9.46 -10.73 7.21
CA ASN A 111 8.87 -10.87 5.88
C ASN A 111 7.41 -11.34 5.98
N ALA A 112 7.14 -12.35 6.81
CA ALA A 112 5.79 -12.86 7.01
C ALA A 112 4.85 -11.84 7.70
N GLU A 113 5.35 -11.06 8.67
CA GLU A 113 4.57 -10.00 9.31
C GLU A 113 4.19 -8.89 8.31
N LYS A 114 5.13 -8.47 7.46
CA LYS A 114 4.85 -7.52 6.38
C LYS A 114 3.82 -8.06 5.40
N ARG A 115 3.95 -9.33 5.00
CA ARG A 115 2.98 -10.00 4.14
C ARG A 115 1.58 -9.96 4.75
N LEU A 116 1.43 -10.36 6.01
CA LEU A 116 0.14 -10.36 6.70
C LEU A 116 -0.48 -8.96 6.78
N GLN A 117 0.35 -7.94 7.04
CA GLN A 117 -0.09 -6.54 7.03
C GLN A 117 -0.63 -6.16 5.63
N THR A 118 0.11 -6.46 4.57
CA THR A 118 -0.32 -6.21 3.19
C THR A 118 -1.60 -6.97 2.82
N GLU A 119 -1.74 -8.24 3.19
CA GLU A 119 -2.97 -9.02 2.96
C GLU A 119 -4.17 -8.41 3.68
N THR A 120 -3.98 -7.97 4.94
CA THR A 120 -5.01 -7.31 5.73
C THR A 120 -5.44 -5.98 5.09
N GLU A 121 -4.48 -5.20 4.60
CA GLU A 121 -4.74 -3.92 3.92
C GLU A 121 -5.50 -4.11 2.60
N ILE A 122 -5.12 -5.10 1.78
CA ILE A 122 -5.86 -5.47 0.56
C ILE A 122 -7.31 -5.81 0.90
N GLN A 123 -7.55 -6.63 1.91
CA GLN A 123 -8.91 -7.02 2.31
C GLN A 123 -9.72 -5.83 2.84
N TYR A 124 -9.08 -4.98 3.64
CA TYR A 124 -9.70 -3.76 4.15
C TYR A 124 -10.13 -2.82 3.03
N VAL A 125 -9.26 -2.56 2.06
CA VAL A 125 -9.54 -1.67 0.92
C VAL A 125 -10.63 -2.23 0.02
N LYS A 126 -10.66 -3.54 -0.22
CA LYS A 126 -11.76 -4.19 -0.96
C LYS A 126 -13.11 -3.98 -0.26
N LYS A 127 -13.15 -4.14 1.06
CA LYS A 127 -14.38 -3.91 1.84
C LYS A 127 -14.83 -2.45 1.82
N GLU A 128 -13.89 -1.50 1.90
CA GLU A 128 -14.23 -0.08 1.78
C GLU A 128 -14.74 0.27 0.38
N LEU A 129 -14.21 -0.36 -0.67
CA LEU A 129 -14.67 -0.18 -2.05
C LEU A 129 -16.13 -0.65 -2.25
N ASP A 130 -16.52 -1.75 -1.62
CA ASP A 130 -17.92 -2.21 -1.65
C ASP A 130 -18.85 -1.18 -0.98
N SER A 131 -18.47 -0.71 0.22
CA SER A 131 -19.18 0.36 0.95
C SER A 131 -19.27 1.66 0.15
N PHE A 132 -18.22 1.99 -0.60
CA PHE A 132 -18.18 3.16 -1.48
C PHE A 132 -19.21 3.10 -2.60
N ILE A 133 -19.38 1.95 -3.25
CA ILE A 133 -20.37 1.76 -4.32
C ILE A 133 -21.78 2.02 -3.77
N GLU A 134 -22.07 1.56 -2.56
CA GLU A 134 -23.34 1.82 -1.88
C GLU A 134 -23.56 3.33 -1.63
N ILE A 135 -22.52 4.06 -1.22
CA ILE A 135 -22.58 5.52 -1.01
C ILE A 135 -22.91 6.25 -2.31
N VAL A 136 -22.27 5.90 -3.43
CA VAL A 136 -22.54 6.52 -4.74
C VAL A 136 -24.01 6.33 -5.14
N TYR A 137 -24.54 5.11 -4.99
CA TYR A 137 -25.95 4.84 -5.31
C TYR A 137 -26.92 5.52 -4.35
N ALA A 138 -26.61 5.58 -3.05
CA ALA A 138 -27.42 6.29 -2.06
C ALA A 138 -27.46 7.80 -2.38
N HIS A 139 -26.32 8.39 -2.73
CA HIS A 139 -26.22 9.81 -3.07
C HIS A 139 -26.99 10.13 -4.37
N ARG A 140 -26.86 9.28 -5.39
CA ARG A 140 -27.67 9.37 -6.62
C ARG A 140 -29.17 9.40 -6.31
N ASN A 141 -29.64 8.46 -5.50
CA ASN A 141 -31.06 8.35 -5.16
C ASN A 141 -31.53 9.58 -4.39
N LYS A 142 -30.69 10.13 -3.51
CA LYS A 142 -30.99 11.37 -2.77
C LYS A 142 -31.13 12.57 -3.70
N ILE A 143 -30.21 12.75 -4.66
CA ILE A 143 -30.30 13.83 -5.65
C ILE A 143 -31.58 13.70 -6.48
N TYR A 144 -31.89 12.47 -6.94
CA TYR A 144 -33.10 12.21 -7.72
C TYR A 144 -34.37 12.53 -6.93
N GLN A 145 -34.48 12.07 -5.68
CA GLN A 145 -35.63 12.34 -4.82
C GLN A 145 -35.81 13.83 -4.53
N ALA A 146 -34.72 14.55 -4.29
CA ALA A 146 -34.77 16.00 -4.08
C ALA A 146 -35.22 16.74 -5.35
N ALA A 147 -34.74 16.32 -6.52
CA ALA A 147 -35.16 16.88 -7.80
C ALA A 147 -36.65 16.62 -8.08
N ASP A 148 -37.10 15.37 -7.95
CA ASP A 148 -38.51 14.95 -8.11
C ASP A 148 -39.45 15.80 -7.26
N GLN A 149 -39.15 15.91 -5.96
CA GLN A 149 -39.92 16.74 -5.03
C GLN A 149 -39.89 18.23 -5.42
N HIS A 150 -38.75 18.76 -5.84
CA HIS A 150 -38.65 20.18 -6.23
C HIS A 150 -39.43 20.49 -7.51
N VAL A 151 -39.38 19.62 -8.53
CA VAL A 151 -40.18 19.78 -9.76
C VAL A 151 -41.66 19.78 -9.43
N GLN A 152 -42.13 18.75 -8.73
CA GLN A 152 -43.55 18.58 -8.39
C GLN A 152 -44.07 19.78 -7.60
N ASN A 153 -43.35 20.18 -6.56
CA ASN A 153 -43.75 21.33 -5.73
C ASN A 153 -43.74 22.63 -6.53
N SER A 154 -42.70 22.86 -7.34
CA SER A 154 -42.57 24.09 -8.14
C SER A 154 -43.67 24.20 -9.18
N PHE A 155 -43.92 23.14 -9.94
CA PHE A 155 -44.97 23.12 -10.97
C PHE A 155 -46.36 23.27 -10.35
N ASN A 156 -46.65 22.58 -9.25
CA ASN A 156 -47.91 22.76 -8.52
C ASN A 156 -48.09 24.21 -8.02
N ASN A 157 -47.02 24.82 -7.49
CA ASN A 157 -47.05 26.21 -7.04
C ASN A 157 -47.26 27.20 -8.18
N ILE A 158 -46.61 26.98 -9.33
CA ILE A 158 -46.79 27.82 -10.54
C ILE A 158 -48.23 27.73 -11.05
N ILE A 159 -48.82 26.54 -11.11
CA ILE A 159 -50.21 26.34 -11.52
C ILE A 159 -51.18 27.02 -10.54
N LYS A 160 -50.94 26.87 -9.23
CA LYS A 160 -51.75 27.52 -8.20
C LYS A 160 -51.65 29.06 -8.28
N TYR A 161 -50.46 29.58 -8.54
CA TYR A 161 -50.25 31.02 -8.75
C TYR A 161 -50.99 31.51 -10.00
N LEU A 162 -50.90 30.78 -11.11
CA LEU A 162 -51.63 31.09 -12.33
C LEU A 162 -53.15 31.14 -12.07
N GLU A 163 -53.69 30.13 -11.39
CA GLU A 163 -55.11 30.08 -11.04
C GLU A 163 -55.55 31.31 -10.23
N ASN A 164 -54.78 31.66 -9.18
CA ASN A 164 -55.07 32.83 -8.35
C ASN A 164 -55.01 34.13 -9.16
N SER A 165 -53.97 34.33 -9.97
CA SER A 165 -53.80 35.51 -10.80
C SER A 165 -54.95 35.70 -11.81
N LEU A 166 -55.40 34.61 -12.45
CA LEU A 166 -56.53 34.64 -13.37
C LEU A 166 -57.86 34.97 -12.64
N ARG A 167 -58.05 34.47 -11.41
CA ARG A 167 -59.23 34.73 -10.57
C ARG A 167 -59.27 36.17 -10.03
N GLU A 168 -58.12 36.74 -9.70
CA GLU A 168 -57.99 38.14 -9.23
C GLU A 168 -58.26 39.17 -10.33
N THR A 169 -58.14 38.77 -11.59
CA THR A 169 -58.47 39.66 -12.72
C THR A 169 -59.97 40.00 -12.69
N PRO A 170 -60.36 41.30 -12.68
CA PRO A 170 -61.78 41.71 -12.60
C PRO A 170 -62.64 41.14 -13.73
N ILE A 171 -63.90 40.80 -13.44
CA ILE A 171 -64.83 40.13 -14.39
C ILE A 171 -65.04 40.94 -15.69
N GLY A 172 -64.96 42.27 -15.61
CA GLY A 172 -65.09 43.18 -16.76
C GLY A 172 -63.83 43.32 -17.63
N ASN A 173 -62.68 42.86 -17.14
CA ASN A 173 -61.41 42.91 -17.87
C ASN A 173 -61.19 41.62 -18.64
N LYS A 174 -60.59 41.71 -19.84
CA LYS A 174 -60.14 40.52 -20.58
C LYS A 174 -59.08 39.78 -19.77
N LEU A 175 -59.09 38.45 -19.83
CA LEU A 175 -58.00 37.63 -19.32
C LEU A 175 -56.73 37.88 -20.18
N PRO A 176 -55.53 37.62 -19.63
CA PRO A 176 -54.30 37.64 -20.41
C PRO A 176 -54.41 36.74 -21.64
N GLU A 177 -53.81 37.17 -22.76
CA GLU A 177 -53.77 36.37 -23.97
C GLU A 177 -53.03 35.05 -23.73
N ASN A 178 -53.46 33.99 -24.43
CA ASN A 178 -52.87 32.65 -24.26
C ASN A 178 -51.38 32.62 -24.55
N LYS A 179 -50.92 33.44 -25.50
CA LYS A 179 -49.49 33.60 -25.78
C LYS A 179 -48.72 34.10 -24.55
N ASN A 180 -49.26 35.08 -23.83
CA ASN A 180 -48.62 35.63 -22.63
C ASN A 180 -48.63 34.61 -21.49
N ILE A 181 -49.71 33.84 -21.33
CA ILE A 181 -49.79 32.76 -20.34
C ILE A 181 -48.77 31.67 -20.67
N ALA A 182 -48.70 31.24 -21.93
CA ALA A 182 -47.76 30.23 -22.40
C ALA A 182 -46.31 30.66 -22.20
N THR A 183 -45.94 31.88 -22.61
CA THR A 183 -44.58 32.42 -22.40
C THR A 183 -44.23 32.52 -20.91
N TRP A 184 -45.19 32.91 -20.06
CA TRP A 184 -44.94 32.95 -18.61
C TRP A 184 -44.74 31.54 -18.03
N LEU A 185 -45.56 30.57 -18.41
CA LEU A 185 -45.41 29.17 -17.98
C LEU A 185 -44.10 28.56 -18.48
N GLU A 186 -43.68 28.88 -19.71
CA GLU A 186 -42.41 28.45 -20.27
C GLU A 186 -41.22 28.98 -19.48
N ASN A 187 -41.19 30.28 -19.22
CA ASN A 187 -40.12 30.90 -18.46
C ASN A 187 -40.00 30.32 -17.05
N ASN A 188 -41.14 30.04 -16.40
CA ASN A 188 -41.13 29.42 -15.07
C ASN A 188 -40.68 27.96 -15.11
N ALA A 189 -41.10 27.18 -16.11
CA ALA A 189 -40.63 25.81 -16.28
C ALA A 189 -39.12 25.74 -16.55
N GLN A 190 -38.62 26.60 -17.45
CA GLN A 190 -37.18 26.72 -17.72
C GLN A 190 -36.40 27.10 -16.47
N LYS A 191 -36.93 28.02 -15.65
CA LYS A 191 -36.30 28.42 -14.39
C LYS A 191 -36.21 27.26 -13.41
N THR A 192 -37.31 26.55 -13.15
CA THR A 192 -37.33 25.38 -12.27
C THR A 192 -36.36 24.30 -12.73
N ILE A 193 -36.33 24.00 -14.03
CA ILE A 193 -35.40 23.02 -14.61
C ILE A 193 -33.93 23.47 -14.42
N SER A 194 -33.64 24.75 -14.67
CA SER A 194 -32.28 25.30 -14.52
C SER A 194 -31.77 25.25 -13.07
N GLU A 195 -32.65 25.52 -12.11
CA GLU A 195 -32.35 25.41 -10.67
C GLU A 195 -31.95 23.98 -10.29
N ILE A 196 -32.68 22.98 -10.78
CA ILE A 196 -32.39 21.56 -10.50
C ILE A 196 -31.07 21.13 -11.12
N TYR A 197 -30.77 21.57 -12.34
CA TYR A 197 -29.47 21.26 -12.95
C TYR A 197 -28.31 21.90 -12.20
N THR A 198 -28.49 23.12 -11.70
CA THR A 198 -27.48 23.79 -10.87
C THR A 198 -27.25 23.00 -9.58
N TYR A 199 -28.33 22.59 -8.91
CA TYR A 199 -28.27 21.73 -7.73
C TYR A 199 -27.57 20.40 -8.01
N GLN A 200 -27.94 19.72 -9.11
CA GLN A 200 -27.31 18.47 -9.53
C GLN A 200 -25.80 18.64 -9.71
N GLN A 201 -25.36 19.67 -10.42
CA GLN A 201 -23.94 19.92 -10.67
C GLN A 201 -23.16 20.14 -9.38
N GLN A 202 -23.74 20.85 -8.41
CA GLN A 202 -23.14 21.07 -7.09
C GLN A 202 -22.98 19.74 -6.32
N GLU A 203 -24.02 18.93 -6.25
CA GLU A 203 -23.98 17.65 -5.54
C GLU A 203 -23.06 16.64 -6.23
N ILE A 204 -23.05 16.57 -7.56
CA ILE A 204 -22.12 15.72 -8.32
C ILE A 204 -20.67 16.15 -8.10
N SER A 205 -20.40 17.46 -8.11
CA SER A 205 -19.05 17.98 -7.86
C SER A 205 -18.56 17.65 -6.45
N LYS A 206 -19.46 17.76 -5.47
CA LYS A 206 -19.17 17.37 -4.08
C LYS A 206 -18.86 15.89 -3.97
N LEU A 207 -19.69 15.03 -4.57
CA LEU A 207 -19.46 13.60 -4.63
C LEU A 207 -18.09 13.29 -5.28
N GLN A 208 -17.79 13.88 -6.43
CA GLN A 208 -16.50 13.70 -7.11
C GLN A 208 -15.31 14.13 -6.22
N MET A 209 -15.44 15.22 -5.49
CA MET A 209 -14.39 15.71 -4.58
C MET A 209 -14.14 14.73 -3.42
N GLU A 210 -15.20 14.28 -2.75
CA GLU A 210 -15.12 13.31 -1.64
C GLU A 210 -14.45 12.00 -2.11
N ILE A 211 -14.85 11.51 -3.29
CA ILE A 211 -14.31 10.31 -3.92
C ILE A 211 -12.82 10.49 -4.26
N ASN A 212 -12.47 11.58 -4.93
CA ASN A 212 -11.08 11.86 -5.29
C ASN A 212 -10.20 12.01 -4.06
N GLN A 213 -10.71 12.60 -2.98
CA GLN A 213 -9.99 12.71 -1.73
C GLN A 213 -9.73 11.33 -1.11
N TRP A 214 -10.74 10.48 -1.02
CA TRP A 214 -10.60 9.12 -0.50
C TRP A 214 -9.58 8.30 -1.31
N VAL A 215 -9.69 8.29 -2.64
CA VAL A 215 -8.73 7.58 -3.52
C VAL A 215 -7.30 8.10 -3.33
N ASN A 216 -7.12 9.43 -3.24
CA ASN A 216 -5.81 10.03 -3.03
C ASN A 216 -5.21 9.71 -1.66
N GLU A 217 -6.03 9.64 -0.61
CA GLU A 217 -5.58 9.24 0.72
C GLU A 217 -5.03 7.80 0.71
N LYS A 218 -5.67 6.89 -0.03
CA LYS A 218 -5.17 5.51 -0.22
C LYS A 218 -3.88 5.49 -1.03
N LEU A 219 -3.82 6.17 -2.18
CA LEU A 219 -2.61 6.20 -3.02
C LEU A 219 -1.38 6.78 -2.30
N LYS A 220 -1.57 7.76 -1.41
CA LYS A 220 -0.49 8.29 -0.57
C LYS A 220 0.10 7.24 0.38
N GLN A 221 -0.70 6.29 0.87
CA GLN A 221 -0.23 5.25 1.80
C GLN A 221 0.78 4.30 1.16
N ILE A 222 0.71 4.09 -0.16
CA ILE A 222 1.67 3.25 -0.92
C ILE A 222 2.78 4.04 -1.62
N GLY A 223 2.90 5.35 -1.36
CA GLY A 223 3.95 6.19 -1.94
C GLY A 223 3.76 6.56 -3.41
N LEU A 224 2.61 6.24 -4.03
CA LEU A 224 2.26 6.70 -5.37
C LEU A 224 1.65 8.10 -5.29
N LYS A 225 2.43 9.12 -5.69
CA LYS A 225 1.88 10.44 -5.99
C LYS A 225 1.27 10.41 -7.39
N ILE A 226 -0.05 10.25 -7.48
CA ILE A 226 -0.76 10.63 -8.70
C ILE A 226 -0.90 12.15 -8.68
N ASP A 227 -0.41 12.80 -9.72
CA ASP A 227 -0.57 14.23 -9.92
C ASP A 227 -2.06 14.53 -10.09
N VAL A 228 -2.70 15.14 -9.08
CA VAL A 228 -4.13 15.49 -9.08
C VAL A 228 -4.40 16.70 -9.99
N SER A 229 -3.43 17.11 -10.81
CA SER A 229 -3.56 18.21 -11.74
C SER A 229 -4.22 17.75 -13.04
N ASN A 230 -5.56 17.73 -13.04
CA ASN A 230 -6.39 18.44 -14.03
C ASN A 230 -7.87 18.06 -13.90
N SER A 231 -8.53 18.74 -12.96
CA SER A 231 -9.89 19.23 -13.22
C SER A 231 -9.96 20.65 -12.67
N LYS A 232 -9.36 21.60 -13.41
CA LYS A 232 -9.73 23.00 -13.27
C LYS A 232 -11.19 23.13 -13.70
N MET A 233 -12.10 22.97 -12.76
CA MET A 233 -13.40 23.60 -12.82
C MET A 233 -13.35 24.72 -11.77
N SER A 234 -12.74 25.85 -12.16
CA SER A 234 -12.88 27.07 -11.39
C SER A 234 -14.33 27.52 -11.51
N LEU A 235 -15.13 27.25 -10.48
CA LEU A 235 -16.39 27.93 -10.26
C LEU A 235 -16.07 29.41 -10.01
N GLN A 236 -16.26 30.26 -11.02
CA GLN A 236 -16.58 31.65 -10.75
C GLN A 236 -18.04 31.68 -10.32
N GLU A 237 -18.27 31.93 -9.03
CA GLU A 237 -19.58 32.23 -8.49
C GLU A 237 -20.14 33.48 -9.18
N GLY A 238 -21.05 33.25 -10.12
CA GLY A 238 -21.88 34.27 -10.74
C GLY A 238 -23.17 33.58 -11.17
N GLN A 239 -24.32 34.20 -10.94
CA GLN A 239 -25.62 33.67 -11.36
C GLN A 239 -25.59 33.33 -12.84
N ILE A 240 -25.54 32.03 -13.17
CA ILE A 240 -25.47 31.55 -14.54
C ILE A 240 -26.89 31.62 -15.11
N THR A 241 -27.09 32.45 -16.13
CA THR A 241 -28.35 32.51 -16.87
C THR A 241 -28.53 31.28 -17.77
N ALA A 242 -29.77 30.89 -18.09
CA ALA A 242 -30.06 29.75 -18.97
C ALA A 242 -29.30 29.81 -20.32
N THR A 243 -29.07 31.02 -20.83
CA THR A 243 -28.28 31.28 -22.05
C THR A 243 -26.78 31.01 -21.88
N GLN A 244 -26.22 31.24 -20.68
CA GLN A 244 -24.82 30.95 -20.36
C GLN A 244 -24.59 29.46 -20.10
N LEU A 245 -25.60 28.74 -19.57
CA LEU A 245 -25.58 27.28 -19.51
C LEU A 245 -25.57 26.69 -20.94
N LEU A 246 -26.47 27.15 -21.81
CA LEU A 246 -26.49 26.75 -23.23
C LEU A 246 -25.13 27.00 -23.91
N GLN A 247 -24.55 28.20 -23.78
CA GLN A 247 -23.24 28.53 -24.37
C GLN A 247 -22.05 27.76 -23.76
N TYR A 248 -22.08 27.48 -22.46
CA TYR A 248 -21.03 26.69 -21.80
C TYR A 248 -21.02 25.24 -22.31
N PHE A 249 -22.19 24.69 -22.62
CA PHE A 249 -22.34 23.32 -23.15
C PHE A 249 -22.23 23.25 -24.68
N GLU A 250 -22.51 24.32 -25.42
CA GLU A 250 -22.17 24.43 -26.85
C GLU A 250 -20.65 24.41 -27.08
N ASN A 251 -19.87 24.97 -26.15
CA ASN A 251 -18.41 25.06 -26.23
C ASN A 251 -17.65 23.86 -25.66
N ASN A 252 -18.27 23.05 -24.77
CA ASN A 252 -17.68 21.83 -24.23
C ASN A 252 -18.22 20.60 -24.96
N THR A 253 -17.52 20.18 -26.01
CA THR A 253 -17.82 18.99 -26.81
C THR A 253 -17.79 17.70 -25.97
N SER A 254 -18.96 17.23 -25.53
CA SER A 254 -19.11 15.94 -24.85
C SER A 254 -20.55 15.41 -25.04
N PRO A 255 -20.79 14.08 -25.04
CA PRO A 255 -22.08 13.37 -25.26
C PRO A 255 -23.34 13.91 -24.56
N TYR A 256 -23.20 14.86 -23.62
CA TYR A 256 -24.27 15.48 -22.85
C TYR A 256 -25.18 16.43 -23.67
N ARG A 257 -24.73 16.87 -24.85
CA ARG A 257 -25.48 17.80 -25.73
C ARG A 257 -26.85 17.25 -26.14
N GLY A 258 -26.94 15.95 -26.44
CA GLY A 258 -28.17 15.33 -26.96
C GLY A 258 -29.30 15.17 -25.93
N VAL A 259 -29.00 15.01 -24.64
CA VAL A 259 -30.04 14.83 -23.61
C VAL A 259 -30.64 16.18 -23.22
N MET A 260 -29.79 17.20 -23.07
CA MET A 260 -30.20 18.55 -22.69
C MET A 260 -30.90 19.30 -23.82
N GLU A 261 -30.39 19.21 -25.05
CA GLU A 261 -31.08 19.78 -26.22
C GLU A 261 -32.48 19.13 -26.36
N ASN A 262 -32.62 17.81 -26.19
CA ASN A 262 -33.93 17.15 -26.21
C ASN A 262 -34.86 17.57 -25.05
N VAL A 263 -34.34 17.83 -23.85
CA VAL A 263 -35.14 18.31 -22.71
C VAL A 263 -35.62 19.74 -22.95
N PHE A 264 -34.74 20.67 -23.35
CA PHE A 264 -35.11 22.07 -23.57
C PHE A 264 -35.91 22.27 -24.87
N TYR A 265 -35.56 21.59 -25.96
CA TYR A 265 -36.40 21.57 -27.18
C TYR A 265 -37.73 20.85 -26.96
N GLY A 266 -37.75 19.75 -26.20
CA GLY A 266 -38.97 19.01 -25.87
C GLY A 266 -39.94 19.85 -25.05
N VAL A 267 -39.44 20.64 -24.09
CA VAL A 267 -40.23 21.61 -23.32
C VAL A 267 -40.80 22.69 -24.25
N GLY A 268 -39.99 23.27 -25.14
CA GLY A 268 -40.46 24.28 -26.11
C GLY A 268 -41.50 23.73 -27.09
N ILE A 269 -41.32 22.51 -27.61
CA ILE A 269 -42.25 21.87 -28.55
C ILE A 269 -43.58 21.53 -27.86
N VAL A 270 -43.56 20.98 -26.64
CA VAL A 270 -44.77 20.66 -25.87
C VAL A 270 -45.52 21.94 -25.50
N ILE A 271 -44.82 23.03 -25.19
CA ILE A 271 -45.48 24.31 -24.84
C ILE A 271 -46.12 24.95 -26.07
N VAL A 272 -45.40 25.07 -27.19
CA VAL A 272 -45.92 25.77 -28.39
C VAL A 272 -47.08 25.01 -29.05
N SER A 273 -47.06 23.68 -29.02
CA SER A 273 -48.12 22.84 -29.63
C SER A 273 -49.37 22.67 -28.76
N PHE A 274 -49.27 22.78 -27.43
CA PHE A 274 -50.43 22.68 -26.53
C PHE A 274 -51.20 24.00 -26.36
N PHE A 275 -50.54 25.16 -26.48
CA PHE A 275 -51.17 26.48 -26.22
C PHE A 275 -51.71 27.19 -27.46
N SER A 276 -51.46 26.67 -28.66
CA SER A 276 -52.02 27.20 -29.92
C SER A 276 -53.53 26.89 -30.09
N ALA A 277 -54.11 26.03 -29.25
CA ALA A 277 -55.52 25.58 -29.34
C ALA A 277 -56.45 26.19 -28.27
N ILE A 278 -56.16 27.40 -27.76
CA ILE A 278 -57.11 28.16 -26.94
C ILE A 278 -57.66 29.29 -27.81
N GLU A 279 -58.51 28.94 -28.78
CA GLU A 279 -59.21 29.91 -29.60
C GLU A 279 -60.70 29.82 -29.26
N GLU A 280 -61.19 30.77 -28.45
CA GLU A 280 -62.60 31.22 -28.49
C GLU A 280 -62.80 32.50 -27.67
N LEU A 281 -63.20 33.56 -28.39
CA LEU A 281 -63.54 34.91 -27.93
C LEU A 281 -64.97 34.96 -27.38
N PHE A 282 -65.21 35.09 -26.06
CA PHE A 282 -66.52 35.53 -25.55
C PHE A 282 -66.47 36.33 -24.24
N THR A 283 -67.24 37.41 -24.22
CA THR A 283 -67.42 38.44 -23.18
C THR A 283 -68.44 38.04 -22.09
N SER A 284 -68.08 38.35 -20.84
CA SER A 284 -68.89 38.53 -19.61
C SER A 284 -70.05 37.56 -19.32
N ASN A 285 -69.73 36.46 -18.63
CA ASN A 285 -70.58 35.81 -17.61
C ASN A 285 -69.67 35.10 -16.56
N LYS A 286 -69.91 35.30 -15.25
CA LYS A 286 -69.07 34.74 -14.16
C LYS A 286 -68.90 33.22 -14.26
N LYS A 287 -69.96 32.50 -14.69
CA LYS A 287 -69.93 31.05 -14.88
C LYS A 287 -69.04 30.63 -16.06
N LEU A 288 -69.02 31.44 -17.12
CA LEU A 288 -68.23 31.21 -18.32
C LEU A 288 -66.74 31.49 -18.05
N ARG A 289 -66.44 32.56 -17.29
CA ARG A 289 -65.09 32.89 -16.83
C ARG A 289 -64.49 31.80 -15.94
N ASN A 290 -65.25 31.26 -14.99
CA ASN A 290 -64.77 30.17 -14.15
C ASN A 290 -64.47 28.90 -14.96
N LYS A 291 -65.27 28.59 -16.00
CA LYS A 291 -64.97 27.47 -16.92
C LYS A 291 -63.71 27.73 -17.74
N GLN A 292 -63.48 28.95 -18.21
CA GLN A 292 -62.26 29.33 -18.93
C GLN A 292 -61.02 29.16 -18.06
N ILE A 293 -61.05 29.71 -16.84
CA ILE A 293 -59.94 29.57 -15.89
C ILE A 293 -59.68 28.09 -15.60
N ALA A 294 -60.71 27.29 -15.31
CA ALA A 294 -60.56 25.86 -15.07
C ALA A 294 -59.95 25.11 -16.26
N SER A 295 -60.34 25.46 -17.49
CA SER A 295 -59.75 24.85 -18.70
C SER A 295 -58.29 25.25 -18.90
N ILE A 296 -57.91 26.51 -18.63
CA ILE A 296 -56.53 26.97 -18.72
C ILE A 296 -55.68 26.23 -17.67
N VAL A 297 -56.14 26.19 -16.42
CA VAL A 297 -55.45 25.51 -15.31
C VAL A 297 -55.28 24.02 -15.58
N ALA A 298 -56.33 23.33 -16.04
CA ALA A 298 -56.27 21.90 -16.35
C ALA A 298 -55.25 21.60 -17.46
N ARG A 299 -55.30 22.34 -18.58
CA ARG A 299 -54.33 22.15 -19.69
C ARG A 299 -52.90 22.46 -19.26
N SER A 300 -52.70 23.53 -18.48
CA SER A 300 -51.36 23.87 -17.96
C SER A 300 -50.84 22.81 -17.00
N SER A 301 -51.70 22.26 -16.15
CA SER A 301 -51.36 21.17 -15.24
C SER A 301 -50.97 19.90 -16.00
N ASP A 302 -51.73 19.53 -17.04
CA ASP A 302 -51.43 18.37 -17.88
C ASP A 302 -50.11 18.57 -18.65
N GLY A 303 -49.88 19.78 -19.17
CA GLY A 303 -48.63 20.16 -19.83
C GLY A 303 -47.42 20.04 -18.90
N TYR A 304 -47.52 20.55 -17.68
CA TYR A 304 -46.46 20.42 -16.67
C TYR A 304 -46.25 18.98 -16.22
N LYS A 305 -47.29 18.15 -16.13
CA LYS A 305 -47.14 16.73 -15.82
C LYS A 305 -46.37 15.97 -16.92
N ASN A 306 -46.61 16.32 -18.18
CA ASN A 306 -45.84 15.76 -19.30
C ASN A 306 -44.38 16.23 -19.28
N ILE A 307 -44.15 17.52 -19.00
CA ILE A 307 -42.80 18.07 -18.85
C ILE A 307 -42.08 17.40 -17.68
N GLU A 308 -42.72 17.29 -16.51
CA GLU A 308 -42.20 16.60 -15.32
C GLU A 308 -41.78 15.18 -15.66
N THR A 309 -42.67 14.39 -16.27
CA THR A 309 -42.40 12.99 -16.61
C THR A 309 -41.18 12.86 -17.53
N ASN A 310 -41.14 13.64 -18.61
CA ASN A 310 -40.04 13.60 -19.57
C ASN A 310 -38.73 14.12 -18.98
N PHE A 311 -38.80 15.20 -18.20
CA PHE A 311 -37.66 15.79 -17.52
C PHE A 311 -37.06 14.81 -16.53
N LEU A 312 -37.86 14.24 -15.62
CA LEU A 312 -37.37 13.33 -14.58
C LEU A 312 -36.81 12.03 -15.16
N LEU A 313 -37.40 11.51 -16.25
CA LEU A 313 -36.87 10.35 -16.96
C LEU A 313 -35.46 10.63 -17.50
N ASN A 314 -35.30 11.76 -18.21
CA ASN A 314 -34.02 12.16 -18.79
C ASN A 314 -32.99 12.52 -17.71
N PHE A 315 -33.43 13.20 -16.65
CA PHE A 315 -32.61 13.55 -15.49
C PHE A 315 -32.11 12.28 -14.77
N HIS A 316 -32.97 11.28 -14.59
CA HIS A 316 -32.58 9.99 -14.03
C HIS A 316 -31.53 9.29 -14.89
N HIS A 317 -31.73 9.26 -16.21
CA HIS A 317 -30.78 8.66 -17.14
C HIS A 317 -29.42 9.38 -17.11
N HIS A 318 -29.44 10.71 -17.07
CA HIS A 318 -28.23 11.52 -16.97
C HIS A 318 -27.49 11.29 -15.64
N LEU A 319 -28.22 11.26 -14.51
CA LEU A 319 -27.66 10.92 -13.20
C LEU A 319 -27.02 9.54 -13.19
N ASN A 320 -27.68 8.52 -13.76
CA ASN A 320 -27.12 7.18 -13.88
C ASN A 320 -25.82 7.18 -14.68
N THR A 321 -25.78 7.89 -15.81
CA THR A 321 -24.59 7.96 -16.66
C THR A 321 -23.41 8.59 -15.94
N ILE A 322 -23.60 9.74 -15.28
CA ILE A 322 -22.51 10.41 -14.56
C ILE A 322 -22.05 9.59 -13.36
N THR A 323 -22.98 9.02 -12.58
CA THR A 323 -22.62 8.24 -11.39
C THR A 323 -21.92 6.95 -11.75
N GLU A 324 -22.26 6.32 -12.88
CA GLU A 324 -21.53 5.15 -13.38
C GLU A 324 -20.13 5.52 -13.89
N ASP A 325 -19.96 6.65 -14.58
CA ASP A 325 -18.62 7.14 -14.99
C ASP A 325 -17.72 7.43 -13.77
N ILE A 326 -18.27 8.06 -12.73
CA ILE A 326 -17.58 8.29 -11.45
C ILE A 326 -17.16 6.97 -10.82
N LYS A 327 -18.07 5.98 -10.77
CA LYS A 327 -17.80 4.66 -10.22
C LYS A 327 -16.69 3.96 -10.99
N ILE A 328 -16.78 3.88 -12.32
CA ILE A 328 -15.77 3.24 -13.18
C ILE A 328 -14.39 3.86 -12.97
N LYS A 329 -14.27 5.20 -13.03
CA LYS A 329 -12.99 5.88 -12.80
C LYS A 329 -12.41 5.65 -11.41
N SER A 330 -13.27 5.49 -10.42
CA SER A 330 -12.85 5.19 -9.05
C SER A 330 -12.34 3.76 -8.92
N LEU A 331 -13.06 2.80 -9.51
CA LEU A 331 -12.66 1.40 -9.60
C LEU A 331 -11.29 1.25 -10.30
N ASP A 332 -11.12 1.87 -11.47
CA ASP A 332 -9.86 1.82 -12.22
C ASP A 332 -8.66 2.30 -11.39
N ARG A 333 -8.84 3.38 -10.61
CA ARG A 333 -7.78 3.91 -9.75
C ARG A 333 -7.51 3.03 -8.54
N THR A 334 -8.55 2.46 -7.93
CA THR A 334 -8.39 1.50 -6.83
C THR A 334 -7.74 0.20 -7.31
N ASP A 335 -8.03 -0.25 -8.52
CA ASP A 335 -7.39 -1.43 -9.13
C ASP A 335 -5.89 -1.23 -9.33
N VAL A 336 -5.45 -0.03 -9.74
CA VAL A 336 -4.01 0.31 -9.78
C VAL A 336 -3.38 0.17 -8.40
N TYR A 337 -4.02 0.69 -7.35
CA TYR A 337 -3.55 0.59 -5.97
C TYR A 337 -3.48 -0.87 -5.49
N LEU A 338 -4.54 -1.65 -5.70
CA LEU A 338 -4.61 -3.07 -5.33
C LEU A 338 -3.61 -3.92 -6.13
N GLY A 339 -3.37 -3.58 -7.40
CA GLY A 339 -2.36 -4.19 -8.23
C GLY A 339 -0.94 -3.98 -7.68
N GLU A 340 -0.62 -2.77 -7.22
CA GLU A 340 0.67 -2.48 -6.60
C GLU A 340 0.85 -3.23 -5.28
N LEU A 341 -0.16 -3.25 -4.42
CA LEU A 341 -0.13 -4.07 -3.19
C LEU A 341 0.04 -5.57 -3.49
N SER A 342 -0.61 -6.06 -4.54
CA SER A 342 -0.48 -7.46 -4.97
C SER A 342 0.92 -7.77 -5.50
N SER A 343 1.53 -6.85 -6.26
CA SER A 343 2.93 -6.94 -6.70
C SER A 343 3.92 -6.93 -5.53
N GLN A 344 3.65 -6.13 -4.48
CA GLN A 344 4.42 -6.18 -3.24
C GLN A 344 4.24 -7.52 -2.52
N LEU A 345 3.02 -8.06 -2.51
CA LEU A 345 2.71 -9.37 -1.94
C LEU A 345 3.51 -10.51 -2.60
N GLU A 346 3.69 -10.46 -3.92
CA GLU A 346 4.47 -11.44 -4.69
C GLU A 346 5.96 -11.42 -4.35
N LYS A 347 6.49 -10.28 -3.89
CA LYS A 347 7.89 -10.16 -3.43
C LYS A 347 8.11 -10.74 -2.04
N PHE A 348 7.04 -10.93 -1.26
CA PHE A 348 7.12 -11.61 0.02
C PHE A 348 7.10 -13.12 -0.18
N GLU A 349 7.87 -13.81 0.65
CA GLU A 349 7.93 -15.26 0.62
C GLU A 349 6.59 -15.86 1.12
N THR A 350 6.46 -17.18 1.08
CA THR A 350 5.22 -17.86 1.52
C THR A 350 4.85 -17.50 2.96
N PRO A 351 3.55 -17.43 3.30
CA PRO A 351 3.10 -17.21 4.67
C PRO A 351 3.71 -18.24 5.61
N ILE A 352 4.08 -17.81 6.82
CA ILE A 352 4.40 -18.74 7.92
C ILE A 352 3.13 -19.02 8.70
N SER A 353 2.91 -20.28 9.05
CA SER A 353 1.83 -20.66 9.95
C SER A 353 2.11 -20.18 11.38
N ASN A 354 1.07 -20.06 12.21
CA ASN A 354 1.22 -19.75 13.64
C ASN A 354 2.09 -20.80 14.36
N ILE A 355 2.04 -22.06 13.91
CA ILE A 355 2.86 -23.15 14.45
C ILE A 355 4.34 -22.92 14.08
N GLU A 356 4.63 -22.54 12.84
CA GLU A 356 6.00 -22.20 12.44
C GLU A 356 6.55 -20.99 13.19
N LYS A 357 5.74 -19.93 13.39
CA LYS A 357 6.14 -18.76 14.18
C LYS A 357 6.52 -19.15 15.60
N LEU A 358 5.68 -19.95 16.29
CA LEU A 358 5.96 -20.46 17.62
C LEU A 358 7.22 -21.35 17.67
N ASN A 359 7.45 -22.17 16.63
CA ASN A 359 8.65 -22.98 16.53
C ASN A 359 9.91 -22.13 16.35
N TYR A 360 9.85 -21.06 15.55
CA TYR A 360 10.96 -20.11 15.39
C TYR A 360 11.27 -19.37 16.68
N GLU A 361 10.26 -18.88 17.40
CA GLU A 361 10.44 -18.21 18.69
C GLU A 361 11.07 -19.15 19.73
N ARG A 362 10.60 -20.41 19.80
CA ARG A 362 11.17 -21.42 20.69
C ARG A 362 12.63 -21.72 20.34
N PHE A 363 12.92 -21.92 19.05
CA PHE A 363 14.28 -22.19 18.59
C PHE A 363 15.24 -21.03 18.86
N LEU A 364 14.78 -19.78 18.67
CA LEU A 364 15.57 -18.58 19.02
C LEU A 364 15.87 -18.51 20.53
N ALA A 365 14.91 -18.89 21.38
CA ALA A 365 15.12 -18.96 22.83
C ALA A 365 16.12 -20.06 23.21
N GLU A 366 16.03 -21.24 22.60
CA GLU A 366 16.97 -22.34 22.80
C GLU A 366 18.39 -21.97 22.37
N ILE A 367 18.55 -21.36 21.18
CA ILE A 367 19.84 -20.82 20.73
C ILE A 367 20.40 -19.83 21.73
N GLY A 368 19.58 -18.90 22.24
CA GLY A 368 20.02 -17.92 23.23
C GLY A 368 20.61 -18.57 24.49
N GLN A 369 20.00 -19.65 24.97
CA GLN A 369 20.55 -20.41 26.11
C GLN A 369 21.86 -21.11 25.79
N ILE A 370 21.98 -21.69 24.58
CA ILE A 370 23.20 -22.37 24.14
C ILE A 370 24.34 -21.36 23.96
N GLU A 371 24.08 -20.20 23.36
CA GLU A 371 25.06 -19.12 23.20
C GLU A 371 25.62 -18.65 24.54
N LEU A 372 24.76 -18.46 25.56
CA LEU A 372 25.20 -18.08 26.90
C LEU A 372 26.14 -19.13 27.51
N LYS A 373 25.82 -20.42 27.35
CA LYS A 373 26.66 -21.53 27.83
C LYS A 373 28.00 -21.57 27.08
N ILE A 374 27.99 -21.47 25.75
CA ILE A 374 29.21 -21.46 24.95
C ILE A 374 30.06 -20.22 25.25
N GLY A 375 29.45 -19.05 25.35
CA GLY A 375 30.14 -17.80 25.67
C GLY A 375 30.80 -17.83 27.05
N SER A 376 30.10 -18.34 28.07
CA SER A 376 30.67 -18.57 29.41
C SER A 376 31.86 -19.53 29.35
N ASN A 377 31.70 -20.68 28.70
CA ASN A 377 32.78 -21.66 28.55
C ASN A 377 33.97 -21.10 27.76
N LEU A 378 33.72 -20.34 26.69
CA LEU A 378 34.76 -19.70 25.89
C LEU A 378 35.56 -18.68 26.73
N ASN A 379 34.88 -17.89 27.55
CA ASN A 379 35.53 -16.93 28.44
C ASN A 379 36.40 -17.64 29.49
N HIS A 380 35.91 -18.74 30.07
CA HIS A 380 36.70 -19.57 30.98
C HIS A 380 37.93 -20.19 30.29
N LEU A 381 37.75 -20.75 29.09
CA LEU A 381 38.86 -21.35 28.31
C LEU A 381 39.89 -20.30 27.90
N LYS A 382 39.46 -19.11 27.49
CA LYS A 382 40.34 -17.98 27.17
C LYS A 382 41.11 -17.50 28.39
N ALA A 383 40.44 -17.31 29.52
CA ALA A 383 41.10 -16.91 30.77
C ALA A 383 42.14 -17.95 31.22
N TYR A 384 41.84 -19.24 31.06
CA TYR A 384 42.79 -20.32 31.33
C TYR A 384 43.98 -20.31 30.36
N THR A 385 43.77 -20.10 29.04
CA THR A 385 44.89 -19.97 28.08
C THR A 385 45.78 -18.76 28.36
N TYR A 386 45.21 -17.60 28.72
CA TYR A 386 45.99 -16.39 28.98
C TYR A 386 46.74 -16.40 30.32
N GLY A 387 46.38 -17.30 31.24
CA GLY A 387 47.10 -17.51 32.50
C GLY A 387 48.18 -18.60 32.42
N ILE A 388 48.43 -19.18 31.24
CA ILE A 388 49.47 -20.19 30.99
C ILE A 388 50.71 -19.57 30.32
N ASP A 389 50.62 -18.32 29.87
CA ASP A 389 51.78 -17.47 29.52
C ASP A 389 52.36 -16.82 30.78
#